data_AF-A0A0M3KEK4-F1
#
_entry.id   AF-A0A0M3KEK4-F1
#
_cell.length_a   1.000
_cell.length_b   1.000
_cell.length_c   1.000
_cell.angle_alpha   90.00
_cell.angle_beta   90.00
_cell.angle_gamma   90.00
#
_symmetry.space_group_name_H-M   'P 1'
#
loop_
_entity.id
_entity.type
_entity.pdbx_description
1 polymer ?
#
loop_
_entity_poly.entity_id
_entity_poly.type
_entity_poly.pdbx_seq_one_letter_code
_entity_poly.pdbx_strand_id
1 'polypeptide(L)'
;LNRDERAHAMLLILNELLRIGNVNAEKRRIKSLNQEAILSNQRNVIDTNAIDWLCEDIYSNTVHSRTAKLLIAEKFEKIYEVCTRCMSTNRTVSCQIILLEILPRLLSFQNILEADNDNYEGCAVEPSSVFTYVLSLTNKHPQSLATLGLFILDKPQQLRARIPQLLGVIQQMLQSAINKRKASDENVFTCLTLVVRALDVNIENDIRNLLPLLFATGLSKGLIDVTYEIMVCIPSLKTDVQDGLLKELCQLLMNRKLPNKLDPPSSPPIPSGPVQVTNVAVTKLALAALAKFDFQRHALQMFIKYIAHVSISLLLLLVLLLHYDICCSYLKLEVN
;
A
#
# COMPACT_ATOMS: atom_id res chain seq x y z
N LEU A 1 12.59 29.11 -22.18
CA LEU A 1 11.76 28.64 -21.05
C LEU A 1 10.37 29.26 -21.12
N ASN A 2 9.41 28.51 -21.67
CA ASN A 2 7.98 28.81 -21.62
C ASN A 2 7.52 28.92 -20.15
N ARG A 3 6.42 29.62 -19.89
CA ARG A 3 5.85 29.83 -18.55
C ARG A 3 5.66 28.51 -17.78
N ASP A 4 5.27 27.45 -18.47
CA ASP A 4 5.06 26.12 -17.87
C ASP A 4 6.37 25.40 -17.55
N GLU A 5 7.40 25.55 -18.38
CA GLU A 5 8.73 24.99 -18.12
C GLU A 5 9.38 25.66 -16.90
N ARG A 6 9.17 26.98 -16.75
CA ARG A 6 9.62 27.71 -15.56
C ARG A 6 8.90 27.22 -14.30
N ALA A 7 7.59 26.98 -14.40
CA ALA A 7 6.82 26.47 -13.27
C ALA A 7 7.28 25.06 -12.86
N HIS A 8 7.47 24.18 -13.84
CA HIS A 8 7.96 22.83 -13.58
C HIS A 8 9.36 22.82 -12.96
N ALA A 9 10.31 23.58 -13.51
CA ALA A 9 11.67 23.69 -12.97
C ALA A 9 11.67 24.23 -11.53
N MET A 10 10.86 25.25 -11.25
CA MET A 10 10.70 25.79 -9.90
C MET A 10 10.12 24.73 -8.94
N LEU A 11 9.10 23.98 -9.36
CA LEU A 11 8.52 22.92 -8.54
C LEU A 11 9.55 21.80 -8.26
N LEU A 12 10.39 21.41 -9.23
CA LEU A 12 11.46 20.43 -8.99
C LEU A 12 12.44 20.90 -7.90
N ILE A 13 12.83 22.17 -7.92
CA ILE A 13 13.72 22.75 -6.90
C ILE A 13 13.03 22.76 -5.53
N LEU A 14 11.76 23.18 -5.46
CA LEU A 14 10.99 23.18 -4.22
C LEU A 14 10.82 21.77 -3.67
N ASN A 15 10.58 20.79 -4.54
CA ASN A 15 10.43 19.39 -4.19
C ASN A 15 11.70 18.85 -3.52
N GLU A 16 12.87 19.15 -4.12
CA GLU A 16 14.16 18.76 -3.58
C GLU A 16 14.44 19.42 -2.22
N LEU A 17 14.20 20.73 -2.10
CA LEU A 17 14.37 21.45 -0.84
C LEU A 17 13.51 20.83 0.27
N LEU A 18 12.22 20.61 0.00
CA LEU A 18 11.29 20.00 0.96
C LEU A 18 11.73 18.59 1.36
N ARG A 19 12.22 17.79 0.40
CA ARG A 19 12.73 16.44 0.66
C ARG A 19 13.89 16.44 1.65
N ILE A 20 14.88 17.31 1.46
CA ILE A 20 16.08 17.36 2.32
C ILE A 20 15.89 18.19 3.59
N GLY A 21 14.90 19.09 3.60
CA GLY A 21 14.56 19.93 4.75
C GLY A 21 13.89 19.17 5.89
N ASN A 22 13.26 18.01 5.61
CA ASN A 22 12.59 17.18 6.60
C ASN A 22 12.84 15.68 6.37
N VAL A 23 14.06 15.25 6.68
CA VAL A 23 14.52 13.86 6.50
C VAL A 23 13.64 12.85 7.25
N ASN A 24 13.13 13.21 8.43
CA ASN A 24 12.32 12.30 9.25
C ASN A 24 10.95 12.06 8.64
N ALA A 25 10.30 13.11 8.13
CA ALA A 25 9.05 12.93 7.38
C ALA A 25 9.28 12.17 6.08
N GLU A 26 10.37 12.45 5.35
CA GLU A 26 10.66 11.73 4.11
C GLU A 26 10.89 10.24 4.35
N LYS A 27 11.61 9.86 5.41
CA LYS A 27 11.75 8.46 5.83
C LYS A 27 10.39 7.81 6.13
N ARG A 28 9.53 8.51 6.87
CA ARG A 28 8.16 8.03 7.15
C ARG A 28 7.35 7.88 5.86
N ARG A 29 7.45 8.83 4.93
CA ARG A 29 6.77 8.80 3.63
C ARG A 29 7.18 7.57 2.81
N ILE A 30 8.48 7.32 2.69
CA ILE A 30 9.04 6.18 1.95
C ILE A 30 8.59 4.86 2.58
N LYS A 31 8.65 4.77 3.92
CA LYS A 31 8.15 3.62 4.67
C LYS A 31 6.67 3.36 4.43
N SER A 32 5.85 4.40 4.56
CA SER A 32 4.40 4.34 4.37
C SER A 32 4.00 3.89 2.97
N LEU A 33 4.77 4.25 1.94
CA LEU A 33 4.53 3.84 0.55
C LEU A 33 5.09 2.44 0.22
N ASN A 34 5.56 1.67 1.22
CA ASN A 34 6.21 0.37 1.03
C ASN A 34 7.41 0.40 0.08
N GLN A 35 8.08 1.56 -0.03
CA GLN A 35 9.27 1.79 -0.84
C GLN A 35 10.57 1.46 -0.05
N GLU A 36 10.50 0.71 1.05
CA GLU A 36 11.68 0.38 1.87
C GLU A 36 12.62 -0.63 1.19
N ALA A 37 12.08 -1.64 0.51
CA ALA A 37 12.87 -2.62 -0.24
C ALA A 37 13.76 -1.97 -1.31
N ILE A 38 13.30 -0.83 -1.81
CA ILE A 38 13.94 -0.02 -2.83
C ILE A 38 15.11 0.80 -2.25
N LEU A 39 15.00 1.31 -1.01
CA LEU A 39 16.11 1.97 -0.31
C LEU A 39 17.17 0.97 0.17
N SER A 40 16.79 -0.30 0.41
CA SER A 40 17.70 -1.34 0.88
C SER A 40 18.64 -1.91 -0.20
N ASN A 41 18.46 -1.52 -1.47
CA ASN A 41 19.47 -1.72 -2.51
C ASN A 41 20.67 -0.77 -2.31
N GLN A 42 21.24 -0.75 -1.10
CA GLN A 42 22.64 -0.39 -0.88
C GLN A 42 23.52 -1.49 -1.51
N ARG A 43 23.47 -1.63 -2.83
CA ARG A 43 24.40 -2.51 -3.52
C ARG A 43 25.66 -1.70 -3.79
N ASN A 44 26.75 -2.10 -3.13
CA ASN A 44 28.08 -1.72 -3.56
C ASN A 44 28.20 -2.11 -5.05
N VAL A 45 28.75 -1.21 -5.87
CA VAL A 45 28.89 -1.31 -7.34
C VAL A 45 29.56 -2.61 -7.84
N ILE A 46 30.08 -3.43 -6.92
CA ILE A 46 31.06 -4.47 -7.19
C ILE A 46 30.43 -5.78 -7.73
N ASP A 47 29.12 -6.04 -7.57
CA ASP A 47 28.52 -7.34 -7.95
C ASP A 47 27.15 -7.27 -8.67
N THR A 48 26.75 -6.11 -9.19
CA THR A 48 25.45 -5.95 -9.87
C THR A 48 25.53 -5.92 -11.38
N ASN A 49 24.60 -6.63 -12.04
CA ASN A 49 24.41 -6.58 -13.49
C ASN A 49 24.07 -5.13 -13.92
N ALA A 50 24.80 -4.58 -14.88
CA ALA A 50 24.63 -3.19 -15.33
C ALA A 50 23.22 -2.90 -15.87
N ILE A 51 22.50 -3.93 -16.32
CA ILE A 51 21.11 -3.81 -16.79
C ILE A 51 20.15 -3.55 -15.63
N ASP A 52 20.39 -4.13 -14.45
CA ASP A 52 19.56 -3.88 -13.27
C ASP A 52 19.62 -2.41 -12.87
N TRP A 53 20.79 -1.78 -13.02
CA TRP A 53 20.97 -0.34 -12.71
C TRP A 53 20.22 0.59 -13.67
N LEU A 54 19.93 0.16 -14.90
CA LEU A 54 19.18 0.93 -15.90
C LEU A 54 17.67 0.73 -15.80
N CYS A 55 17.23 -0.38 -15.21
CA CYS A 55 15.82 -0.74 -15.07
C CYS A 55 15.27 -0.51 -13.66
N GLU A 56 16.14 -0.40 -12.65
CA GLU A 56 15.75 -0.02 -11.29
C GLU A 56 15.49 1.48 -11.21
N ASP A 57 14.38 1.84 -10.58
CA ASP A 57 14.09 3.22 -10.22
C ASP A 57 15.21 3.75 -9.31
N ILE A 58 15.88 4.84 -9.72
CA ILE A 58 16.95 5.47 -8.94
C ILE A 58 16.32 6.31 -7.82
N TYR A 59 16.35 5.80 -6.58
CA TYR A 59 15.91 6.58 -5.43
C TYR A 59 17.10 7.23 -4.73
N SER A 60 16.96 8.53 -4.47
CA SER A 60 17.95 9.31 -3.76
C SER A 60 17.94 8.97 -2.27
N ASN A 61 19.13 8.74 -1.70
CA ASN A 61 19.29 8.54 -0.26
C ASN A 61 18.65 9.70 0.52
N THR A 62 18.06 9.39 1.67
CA THR A 62 17.49 10.42 2.55
C THR A 62 18.62 11.28 3.14
N VAL A 63 18.79 12.49 2.62
CA VAL A 63 19.79 13.47 3.08
C VAL A 63 19.12 14.54 3.94
N HIS A 64 19.83 15.02 4.96
CA HIS A 64 19.36 16.13 5.80
C HIS A 64 20.17 17.40 5.52
N SER A 65 19.47 18.51 5.27
CA SER A 65 20.07 19.84 5.17
C SER A 65 19.43 20.81 6.16
N ARG A 66 20.19 21.22 7.18
CA ARG A 66 19.75 22.22 8.16
C ARG A 66 19.48 23.57 7.49
N THR A 67 20.32 23.97 6.54
CA THR A 67 20.14 25.22 5.78
C THR A 67 18.84 25.20 4.99
N ALA A 68 18.51 24.06 4.35
CA ALA A 68 17.23 23.92 3.65
C ALA A 68 16.05 24.00 4.64
N LYS A 69 16.13 23.32 5.79
CA LYS A 69 15.09 23.42 6.85
C LYS A 69 14.81 24.88 7.23
N LEU A 70 15.86 25.66 7.51
CA LEU A 70 15.70 27.06 7.93
C LEU A 70 15.12 27.93 6.79
N LEU A 71 15.60 27.76 5.55
CA LEU A 71 15.11 28.52 4.41
C LEU A 71 13.63 28.23 4.11
N ILE A 72 13.21 26.97 4.22
CA ILE A 72 11.81 26.57 4.03
C ILE A 72 10.95 27.17 5.13
N ALA A 73 11.40 27.12 6.39
CA ALA A 73 10.67 27.71 7.50
C ALA A 73 10.47 29.22 7.30
N GLU A 74 11.52 29.94 6.87
CA GLU A 74 11.45 31.38 6.62
C GLU A 74 10.53 31.74 5.44
N LYS A 75 10.50 30.92 4.38
CA LYS A 75 9.75 31.18 3.15
C LYS A 75 8.50 30.31 2.98
N PHE A 76 8.02 29.68 4.05
CA PHE A 76 6.98 28.65 3.98
C PHE A 76 5.71 29.14 3.29
N GLU A 77 5.21 30.32 3.69
CA GLU A 77 4.03 30.94 3.09
C GLU A 77 4.20 31.16 1.58
N LYS A 78 5.36 31.66 1.15
CA LYS A 78 5.64 31.89 -0.28
C LYS A 78 5.70 30.59 -1.07
N ILE A 79 6.29 29.54 -0.48
CA ILE A 79 6.35 28.20 -1.09
C ILE A 79 4.92 27.65 -1.26
N TYR A 80 4.08 27.79 -0.23
CA TYR A 80 2.69 27.33 -0.29
C TYR A 80 1.86 28.12 -1.31
N GLU A 81 1.99 29.45 -1.35
CA GLU A 81 1.35 30.32 -2.36
C GLU A 81 1.72 29.92 -3.80
N VAL A 82 2.99 29.58 -4.03
CA VAL A 82 3.45 29.09 -5.33
C VAL A 82 2.76 27.77 -5.70
N CYS A 83 2.64 26.84 -4.75
CA CYS A 83 2.01 25.56 -4.96
C CYS A 83 0.51 25.69 -5.22
N THR A 84 -0.22 26.47 -4.40
CA THR A 84 -1.65 26.72 -4.58
C THR A 84 -1.95 27.39 -5.92
N ARG A 85 -1.13 28.37 -6.33
CA ARG A 85 -1.24 28.99 -7.67
C ARG A 85 -1.02 27.97 -8.79
N CYS A 86 -0.08 27.04 -8.64
CA CYS A 86 0.12 25.95 -9.61
C CYS A 86 -1.06 24.96 -9.63
N MET A 87 -1.70 24.71 -8.49
CA MET A 87 -2.91 23.89 -8.39
C MET A 87 -4.10 24.54 -9.12
N SER A 88 -4.39 25.83 -8.83
CA SER A 88 -5.53 26.55 -9.41
C SER A 88 -5.41 26.76 -10.92
N THR A 89 -4.19 26.88 -11.43
CA THR A 89 -3.95 27.05 -12.88
C THR A 89 -3.95 25.72 -13.64
N ASN A 90 -4.22 24.60 -12.96
CA ASN A 90 -4.32 23.24 -13.50
C ASN A 90 -3.27 22.96 -14.59
N ARG A 91 -1.99 23.17 -14.20
CA ARG A 91 -0.81 23.15 -15.07
C ARG A 91 -0.59 21.80 -15.76
N THR A 92 0.45 21.75 -16.59
CA THR A 92 0.91 20.56 -17.32
C THR A 92 0.99 19.30 -16.45
N VAL A 93 0.91 18.13 -17.09
CA VAL A 93 1.02 16.82 -16.43
C VAL A 93 2.26 16.75 -15.53
N SER A 94 3.42 17.22 -16.00
CA SER A 94 4.66 17.22 -15.20
C SER A 94 4.55 18.07 -13.94
N CYS A 95 3.82 19.19 -13.96
CA CYS A 95 3.58 19.98 -12.75
C CYS A 95 2.65 19.26 -11.78
N GLN A 96 1.59 18.61 -12.29
CA GLN A 96 0.65 17.84 -11.46
C GLN A 96 1.37 16.70 -10.72
N ILE A 97 2.21 15.94 -11.43
CA ILE A 97 2.98 14.84 -10.82
C ILE A 97 3.89 15.36 -9.71
N ILE A 98 4.65 16.43 -9.94
CA ILE A 98 5.54 16.98 -8.92
C ILE A 98 4.74 17.58 -7.74
N LEU A 99 3.58 18.18 -7.98
CA LEU A 99 2.71 18.65 -6.90
C LEU A 99 2.24 17.49 -6.01
N LEU A 100 1.93 16.31 -6.57
CA LEU A 100 1.56 15.14 -5.77
C LEU A 100 2.68 14.70 -4.81
N GLU A 101 3.94 14.96 -5.14
CA GLU A 101 5.04 14.71 -4.22
C GLU A 101 5.28 15.85 -3.21
N ILE A 102 5.14 17.09 -3.65
CA ILE A 102 5.36 18.29 -2.83
C ILE A 102 4.32 18.40 -1.71
N LEU A 103 3.05 18.17 -2.02
CA LEU A 103 1.95 18.49 -1.10
C LEU A 103 2.03 17.67 0.21
N PRO A 104 2.31 16.35 0.20
CA PRO A 104 2.53 15.60 1.45
C PRO A 104 3.73 16.14 2.23
N ARG A 105 4.82 16.51 1.55
CA ARG A 105 6.01 17.08 2.20
C ARG A 105 5.70 18.42 2.86
N LEU A 106 4.89 19.27 2.24
CA LEU A 106 4.44 20.54 2.82
C LEU A 106 3.61 20.30 4.09
N LEU A 107 2.66 19.37 4.04
CA LEU A 107 1.82 19.05 5.19
C LEU A 107 2.66 18.52 6.37
N SER A 108 3.58 17.59 6.09
CA SER A 108 4.48 17.08 7.12
C SER A 108 5.47 18.12 7.65
N PHE A 109 5.84 19.12 6.83
CA PHE A 109 6.71 20.22 7.27
C PHE A 109 5.96 21.22 8.16
N GLN A 110 4.69 21.50 7.85
CA GLN A 110 3.85 22.32 8.73
C GLN A 110 3.74 21.72 10.13
N ASN A 111 3.61 20.39 10.24
CA ASN A 111 3.61 19.72 11.55
C ASN A 111 4.89 20.02 12.38
N ILE A 112 6.03 20.24 11.72
CA ILE A 112 7.27 20.65 12.41
C ILE A 112 7.18 22.10 12.87
N LEU A 113 6.65 22.99 12.04
CA LEU A 113 6.49 24.40 12.39
C LEU A 113 5.53 24.58 13.57
N GLU A 114 4.43 23.82 13.58
CA GLU A 114 3.47 23.77 14.68
C GLU A 114 4.08 23.19 15.96
N ALA A 115 4.95 22.18 15.86
CA ALA A 115 5.60 21.57 17.02
C ALA A 115 6.76 22.42 17.59
N ASP A 116 7.47 23.18 16.74
CA ASP A 116 8.57 24.06 17.14
C ASP A 116 8.05 25.38 17.77
N ASN A 117 6.75 25.73 17.60
CA ASN A 117 6.16 26.97 18.13
C ASN A 117 4.65 26.80 18.44
N ASP A 118 4.31 26.69 19.74
CA ASP A 118 2.93 26.50 20.23
C ASP A 118 1.94 27.61 19.79
N ASN A 119 2.44 28.80 19.44
CA ASN A 119 1.66 29.93 18.93
C ASN A 119 2.01 30.26 17.47
N TYR A 120 2.22 29.25 16.63
CA TYR A 120 2.47 29.47 15.21
C TYR A 120 1.23 30.09 14.52
N GLU A 121 1.23 31.41 14.36
CA GLU A 121 0.23 32.18 13.59
C GLU A 121 0.54 32.25 12.08
N GLY A 122 1.48 31.45 11.60
CA GLY A 122 1.88 31.46 10.20
C GLY A 122 0.85 30.85 9.27
N CYS A 123 1.07 31.01 7.95
CA CYS A 123 0.20 30.42 6.93
C CYS A 123 0.08 28.90 7.11
N ALA A 124 -1.15 28.42 7.35
CA ALA A 124 -1.49 27.01 7.46
C ALA A 124 -1.90 26.46 6.09
N VAL A 125 -1.35 25.30 5.72
CA VAL A 125 -1.87 24.52 4.59
C VAL A 125 -3.29 24.12 4.95
N GLU A 126 -4.26 24.47 4.12
CA GLU A 126 -5.65 24.07 4.30
C GLU A 126 -5.87 22.64 3.78
N PRO A 127 -5.98 21.62 4.64
CA PRO A 127 -5.92 20.24 4.14
C PRO A 127 -7.13 19.88 3.28
N SER A 128 -8.28 20.52 3.52
CA SER A 128 -9.51 20.29 2.74
C SER A 128 -9.39 20.76 1.28
N SER A 129 -8.76 21.90 1.01
CA SER A 129 -8.63 22.43 -0.35
C SER A 129 -7.62 21.60 -1.15
N VAL A 130 -6.49 21.26 -0.52
CA VAL A 130 -5.47 20.37 -1.08
C VAL A 130 -6.04 18.98 -1.35
N PHE A 131 -6.80 18.41 -0.40
CA PHE A 131 -7.46 17.13 -0.58
C PHE A 131 -8.42 17.13 -1.78
N THR A 132 -9.24 18.17 -1.91
CA THR A 132 -10.20 18.29 -3.02
C THR A 132 -9.49 18.37 -4.37
N TYR A 133 -8.38 19.11 -4.45
CA TYR A 133 -7.54 19.16 -5.64
C TYR A 133 -6.97 17.79 -6.00
N VAL A 134 -6.31 17.10 -5.05
CA VAL A 134 -5.71 15.78 -5.32
C VAL A 134 -6.78 14.74 -5.66
N LEU A 135 -7.94 14.79 -5.02
CA LEU A 135 -9.07 13.92 -5.34
C LEU A 135 -9.53 14.09 -6.80
N SER A 136 -9.52 15.32 -7.32
CA SER A 136 -9.87 15.58 -8.73
C SER A 136 -8.89 14.99 -9.75
N LEU A 137 -7.66 14.68 -9.31
CA LEU A 137 -6.61 14.11 -10.15
C LEU A 137 -6.61 12.58 -10.20
N THR A 138 -7.38 11.90 -9.34
CA THR A 138 -7.40 10.42 -9.25
C THR A 138 -7.73 9.73 -10.57
N ASN A 139 -8.61 10.33 -11.38
CA ASN A 139 -8.97 9.81 -12.70
C ASN A 139 -7.82 9.91 -13.74
N LYS A 140 -6.88 10.84 -13.55
CA LYS A 140 -5.76 11.07 -14.48
C LYS A 140 -4.47 10.41 -14.01
N HIS A 141 -4.23 10.47 -12.70
CA HIS A 141 -2.97 10.06 -12.06
C HIS A 141 -3.28 9.12 -10.89
N PRO A 142 -3.12 7.79 -11.05
CA PRO A 142 -3.39 6.82 -10.00
C PRO A 142 -2.59 7.08 -8.71
N GLN A 143 -1.36 7.59 -8.82
CA GLN A 143 -0.50 7.98 -7.68
C GLN A 143 -1.12 9.09 -6.78
N SER A 144 -2.16 9.78 -7.24
CA SER A 144 -2.95 10.69 -6.40
C SER A 144 -3.59 9.96 -5.22
N LEU A 145 -3.93 8.67 -5.37
CA LEU A 145 -4.50 7.88 -4.28
C LEU A 145 -3.49 7.68 -3.15
N ALA A 146 -2.24 7.33 -3.47
CA ALA A 146 -1.17 7.23 -2.48
C ALA A 146 -0.95 8.56 -1.74
N THR A 147 -1.01 9.67 -2.48
CA THR A 147 -0.93 11.04 -1.93
C THR A 147 -2.08 11.33 -0.95
N LEU A 148 -3.31 10.95 -1.30
CA LEU A 148 -4.48 11.10 -0.41
C LEU A 148 -4.33 10.25 0.86
N GLY A 149 -3.82 9.03 0.73
CA GLY A 149 -3.51 8.17 1.88
C GLY A 149 -2.50 8.83 2.84
N LEU A 150 -1.44 9.47 2.31
CA LEU A 150 -0.47 10.21 3.12
C LEU A 150 -1.09 11.40 3.86
N PHE A 151 -2.00 12.15 3.22
CA PHE A 151 -2.69 13.25 3.91
C PHE A 151 -3.54 12.77 5.08
N ILE A 152 -4.27 11.66 4.88
CA ILE A 152 -5.12 11.08 5.91
C ILE A 152 -4.26 10.54 7.06
N LEU A 153 -3.10 9.97 6.76
CA LEU A 153 -2.14 9.54 7.77
C LEU A 153 -1.60 10.71 8.61
N ASP A 154 -1.32 11.85 7.98
CA ASP A 154 -0.76 13.03 8.66
C ASP A 154 -1.82 13.84 9.44
N LYS A 155 -3.05 13.99 8.91
CA LYS A 155 -4.14 14.78 9.53
C LYS A 155 -5.48 14.02 9.55
N PRO A 156 -5.59 12.88 10.25
CA PRO A 156 -6.77 12.00 10.19
C PRO A 156 -8.06 12.68 10.69
N GLN A 157 -7.96 13.47 11.77
CA GLN A 157 -9.13 14.13 12.36
C GLN A 157 -9.70 15.23 11.47
N GLN A 158 -8.84 16.04 10.85
CA GLN A 158 -9.27 17.15 10.00
C GLN A 158 -9.89 16.67 8.68
N LEU A 159 -9.46 15.51 8.18
CA LEU A 159 -9.93 14.92 6.93
C LEU A 159 -11.06 13.90 7.10
N ARG A 160 -11.48 13.59 8.33
CA ARG A 160 -12.51 12.57 8.64
C ARG A 160 -13.79 12.76 7.82
N ALA A 161 -14.26 14.00 7.66
CA ALA A 161 -15.47 14.30 6.90
C ALA A 161 -15.37 14.00 5.39
N ARG A 162 -14.15 13.86 4.84
CA ARG A 162 -13.89 13.58 3.42
C ARG A 162 -13.68 12.10 3.12
N ILE A 163 -13.53 11.25 4.14
CA ILE A 163 -13.27 9.81 3.98
C ILE A 163 -14.36 9.09 3.19
N PRO A 164 -15.67 9.31 3.44
CA PRO A 164 -16.72 8.65 2.65
C PRO A 164 -16.62 8.98 1.16
N GLN A 165 -16.22 10.22 0.83
CA GLN A 165 -16.02 10.65 -0.55
C GLN A 165 -14.88 9.88 -1.23
N LEU A 166 -13.75 9.69 -0.53
CA LEU A 166 -12.61 8.92 -1.04
C LEU A 166 -12.95 7.44 -1.19
N LEU A 167 -13.61 6.84 -0.21
CA LEU A 167 -14.00 5.43 -0.26
C LEU A 167 -14.98 5.17 -1.40
N GLY A 168 -15.89 6.12 -1.70
CA GLY A 168 -16.75 6.06 -2.88
C GLY A 168 -15.97 6.03 -4.20
N VAL A 169 -14.91 6.84 -4.33
CA VAL A 169 -14.02 6.81 -5.51
C VAL A 169 -13.29 5.47 -5.62
N ILE A 170 -12.74 4.98 -4.51
CA ILE A 170 -12.04 3.68 -4.46
C ILE A 170 -13.00 2.54 -4.85
N GLN A 171 -14.22 2.55 -4.33
CA GLN A 171 -15.24 1.57 -4.65
C GLN A 171 -15.52 1.54 -6.16
N GLN A 172 -15.68 2.71 -6.80
CA GLN A 172 -15.89 2.80 -8.24
C GLN A 172 -14.70 2.28 -9.04
N MET A 173 -13.47 2.57 -8.61
CA MET A 173 -12.25 2.09 -9.27
C MET A 173 -12.13 0.57 -9.19
N LEU A 174 -12.38 -0.03 -8.01
CA LEU A 174 -12.38 -1.47 -7.81
C LEU A 174 -13.45 -2.14 -8.67
N GLN A 175 -14.68 -1.62 -8.67
CA GLN A 175 -15.77 -2.13 -9.52
C GLN A 175 -15.42 -2.05 -11.01
N SER A 176 -14.79 -0.95 -11.45
CA SER A 176 -14.35 -0.80 -12.84
C SER A 176 -13.29 -1.85 -13.22
N ALA A 177 -12.34 -2.11 -12.32
CA ALA A 177 -11.31 -3.13 -12.52
C ALA A 177 -11.92 -4.54 -12.63
N ILE A 178 -12.84 -4.88 -11.73
CA ILE A 178 -13.57 -6.16 -11.74
C ILE A 178 -14.37 -6.34 -13.04
N ASN A 179 -15.19 -5.35 -13.40
CA ASN A 179 -16.04 -5.41 -14.59
C ASN A 179 -15.23 -5.51 -15.89
N LYS A 180 -14.08 -4.84 -15.95
CA LYS A 180 -13.16 -4.89 -17.09
C LYS A 180 -12.21 -6.09 -17.03
N ARG A 181 -12.27 -6.91 -15.98
CA ARG A 181 -11.34 -8.03 -15.71
C ARG A 181 -9.88 -7.61 -15.80
N LYS A 182 -9.57 -6.44 -15.25
CA LYS A 182 -8.21 -5.88 -15.18
C LYS A 182 -7.70 -5.95 -13.75
N ALA A 183 -6.39 -6.06 -13.61
CA ALA A 183 -5.74 -5.88 -12.32
C ALA A 183 -6.07 -4.49 -11.77
N SER A 184 -6.37 -4.42 -10.47
CA SER A 184 -6.54 -3.16 -9.76
C SER A 184 -5.19 -2.46 -9.62
N ASP A 185 -5.21 -1.12 -9.65
CA ASP A 185 -4.01 -0.31 -9.49
C ASP A 185 -3.45 -0.45 -8.07
N GLU A 186 -2.13 -0.56 -7.94
CA GLU A 186 -1.46 -0.74 -6.64
C GLU A 186 -1.72 0.44 -5.70
N ASN A 187 -1.86 1.66 -6.24
CA ASN A 187 -2.11 2.86 -5.44
C ASN A 187 -3.49 2.84 -4.74
N VAL A 188 -4.44 2.04 -5.25
CA VAL A 188 -5.73 1.81 -4.56
C VAL A 188 -5.48 1.10 -3.23
N PHE A 189 -4.68 0.03 -3.28
CA PHE A 189 -4.35 -0.74 -2.09
C PHE A 189 -3.46 0.07 -1.14
N THR A 190 -2.42 0.75 -1.65
CA THR A 190 -1.56 1.62 -0.82
C THR A 190 -2.37 2.69 -0.10
N CYS A 191 -3.30 3.34 -0.81
CA CYS A 191 -4.20 4.33 -0.19
C CYS A 191 -5.04 3.70 0.93
N LEU A 192 -5.70 2.56 0.67
CA LEU A 192 -6.50 1.87 1.68
C LEU A 192 -5.68 1.47 2.90
N THR A 193 -4.47 0.92 2.72
CA THR A 193 -3.55 0.60 3.83
C THR A 193 -3.31 1.81 4.71
N LEU A 194 -3.00 2.97 4.11
CA LEU A 194 -2.75 4.20 4.86
C LEU A 194 -3.99 4.73 5.57
N VAL A 195 -5.16 4.64 4.93
CA VAL A 195 -6.44 5.06 5.53
C VAL A 195 -6.82 4.18 6.71
N VAL A 196 -6.68 2.86 6.58
CA VAL A 196 -6.92 1.89 7.66
C VAL A 196 -5.97 2.14 8.83
N ARG A 197 -4.68 2.31 8.55
CA ARG A 197 -3.67 2.61 9.57
C ARG A 197 -3.95 3.91 10.33
N ALA A 198 -4.48 4.92 9.64
CA ALA A 198 -4.73 6.25 10.21
C ALA A 198 -6.01 6.33 11.04
N LEU A 199 -7.06 5.60 10.64
CA LEU A 199 -8.40 5.72 11.22
C LEU A 199 -8.83 4.52 12.06
N ASP A 200 -8.19 3.37 11.88
CA ASP A 200 -8.37 2.19 12.71
C ASP A 200 -9.85 1.76 12.78
N VAL A 201 -10.36 1.42 13.97
CA VAL A 201 -11.76 1.02 14.19
C VAL A 201 -12.81 2.08 13.76
N ASN A 202 -12.42 3.35 13.51
CA ASN A 202 -13.36 4.41 13.15
C ASN A 202 -14.04 4.21 11.79
N ILE A 203 -13.47 3.40 10.90
CA ILE A 203 -13.98 3.13 9.55
C ILE A 203 -14.45 1.68 9.37
N GLU A 204 -14.66 0.96 10.47
CA GLU A 204 -14.96 -0.48 10.45
C GLU A 204 -16.14 -0.83 9.51
N ASN A 205 -17.25 -0.10 9.60
CA ASN A 205 -18.43 -0.37 8.77
C ASN A 205 -18.15 -0.14 7.29
N ASP A 206 -17.41 0.92 6.95
CA ASP A 206 -17.06 1.23 5.57
C ASP A 206 -16.13 0.16 4.98
N ILE A 207 -15.14 -0.28 5.76
CA ILE A 207 -14.21 -1.34 5.36
C ILE A 207 -14.93 -2.68 5.23
N ARG A 208 -15.82 -3.03 6.16
CA ARG A 208 -16.62 -4.27 6.10
C ARG A 208 -17.44 -4.34 4.81
N ASN A 209 -18.05 -3.23 4.40
CA ASN A 209 -18.79 -3.15 3.15
C ASN A 209 -17.89 -3.24 1.91
N LEU A 210 -16.63 -2.84 2.01
CA LEU A 210 -15.65 -2.88 0.93
C LEU A 210 -14.97 -4.26 0.77
N LEU A 211 -14.87 -5.06 1.83
CA LEU A 211 -14.21 -6.37 1.83
C LEU A 211 -14.66 -7.30 0.68
N PRO A 212 -15.96 -7.48 0.39
CA PRO A 212 -16.38 -8.33 -0.73
C PRO A 212 -15.84 -7.86 -2.08
N LEU A 213 -15.77 -6.54 -2.30
CA LEU A 213 -15.21 -5.96 -3.53
C LEU A 213 -13.69 -6.13 -3.59
N LEU A 214 -12.99 -6.02 -2.46
CA LEU A 214 -11.55 -6.25 -2.39
C LEU A 214 -11.21 -7.69 -2.80
N PHE A 215 -11.90 -8.69 -2.25
CA PHE A 215 -11.66 -10.09 -2.61
C PHE A 215 -12.03 -10.38 -4.07
N ALA A 216 -13.09 -9.75 -4.61
CA ALA A 216 -13.48 -9.90 -6.01
C ALA A 216 -12.43 -9.38 -7.01
N THR A 217 -11.46 -8.56 -6.60
CA THR A 217 -10.33 -8.15 -7.47
C THR A 217 -9.31 -9.27 -7.72
N GLY A 218 -9.35 -10.34 -6.93
CA GLY A 218 -8.41 -11.44 -6.97
C GLY A 218 -7.12 -11.20 -6.17
N LEU A 219 -6.39 -12.27 -5.93
CA LEU A 219 -5.21 -12.25 -5.06
C LEU A 219 -4.05 -11.44 -5.68
N SER A 220 -3.59 -10.44 -4.95
CA SER A 220 -2.47 -9.58 -5.31
C SER A 220 -1.66 -9.22 -4.06
N LYS A 221 -0.43 -8.71 -4.24
CA LYS A 221 0.41 -8.28 -3.12
C LYS A 221 -0.26 -7.13 -2.34
N GLY A 222 -0.79 -6.15 -3.06
CA GLY A 222 -1.54 -5.04 -2.48
C GLY A 222 -2.75 -5.51 -1.66
N LEU A 223 -3.52 -6.50 -2.16
CA LEU A 223 -4.63 -7.07 -1.39
C LEU A 223 -4.14 -7.74 -0.10
N ILE A 224 -3.07 -8.53 -0.15
CA ILE A 224 -2.48 -9.19 1.03
C ILE A 224 -2.02 -8.15 2.07
N ASP A 225 -1.42 -7.05 1.63
CA ASP A 225 -0.92 -6.02 2.53
C ASP A 225 -2.06 -5.24 3.18
N VAL A 226 -3.08 -4.83 2.41
CA VAL A 226 -4.28 -4.16 2.93
C VAL A 226 -5.06 -5.05 3.90
N THR A 227 -5.30 -6.31 3.54
CA THR A 227 -6.07 -7.24 4.38
C THR A 227 -5.33 -7.57 5.68
N TYR A 228 -4.00 -7.67 5.64
CA TYR A 228 -3.19 -7.79 6.85
C TYR A 228 -3.29 -6.55 7.73
N GLU A 229 -3.18 -5.35 7.15
CA GLU A 229 -3.34 -4.09 7.89
C GLU A 229 -4.72 -4.00 8.55
N ILE A 230 -5.79 -4.38 7.83
CA ILE A 230 -7.16 -4.43 8.37
C ILE A 230 -7.24 -5.37 9.58
N MET A 231 -6.61 -6.55 9.53
CA MET A 231 -6.63 -7.48 10.66
C MET A 231 -5.90 -6.94 11.90
N VAL A 232 -4.82 -6.19 11.70
CA VAL A 232 -4.03 -5.60 12.79
C VAL A 232 -4.75 -4.40 13.41
N CYS A 233 -5.28 -3.51 12.58
CA CYS A 233 -5.96 -2.27 13.00
C CYS A 233 -7.42 -2.50 13.44
N ILE A 234 -8.13 -3.45 12.82
CA ILE A 234 -9.56 -3.68 13.08
C ILE A 234 -9.78 -5.16 13.42
N PRO A 235 -9.47 -5.58 14.66
CA PRO A 235 -9.53 -6.99 15.07
C PRO A 235 -10.93 -7.63 14.94
N SER A 236 -12.00 -6.83 15.00
CA SER A 236 -13.37 -7.31 14.80
C SER A 236 -13.63 -7.85 13.39
N LEU A 237 -12.88 -7.40 12.38
CA LEU A 237 -12.97 -7.89 11.01
C LEU A 237 -12.05 -9.09 10.73
N LYS A 238 -11.30 -9.57 11.74
CA LYS A 238 -10.32 -10.64 11.57
C LYS A 238 -10.93 -11.90 10.93
N THR A 239 -12.09 -12.32 11.41
CA THR A 239 -12.79 -13.50 10.90
C THR A 239 -13.29 -13.31 9.47
N ASP A 240 -13.81 -12.13 9.15
CA ASP A 240 -14.34 -11.81 7.82
C ASP A 240 -13.21 -11.79 6.79
N VAL A 241 -12.06 -11.20 7.15
CA VAL A 241 -10.85 -11.18 6.31
C VAL A 241 -10.30 -12.58 6.10
N GLN A 242 -10.16 -13.37 7.18
CA GLN A 242 -9.66 -14.73 7.07
C GLN A 242 -10.57 -15.63 6.22
N ASP A 243 -11.89 -15.57 6.44
CA ASP A 243 -12.86 -16.33 5.65
C ASP A 243 -12.86 -15.90 4.17
N GLY A 244 -12.73 -14.60 3.88
CA GLY A 244 -12.62 -14.08 2.52
C GLY A 244 -11.35 -14.51 1.81
N LEU A 245 -10.20 -14.39 2.49
CA LEU A 245 -8.91 -14.79 1.94
C LEU A 245 -8.84 -16.31 1.71
N LEU A 246 -9.44 -17.11 2.61
CA LEU A 246 -9.49 -18.56 2.48
C LEU A 246 -10.28 -18.99 1.24
N LYS A 247 -11.39 -18.30 0.94
CA LYS A 247 -12.18 -18.54 -0.28
C LYS A 247 -11.35 -18.30 -1.55
N GLU A 248 -10.62 -17.19 -1.60
CA GLU A 248 -9.74 -16.87 -2.73
C GLU A 248 -8.61 -17.91 -2.87
N LEU A 249 -7.99 -18.31 -1.77
CA LEU A 249 -6.91 -19.31 -1.78
C LEU A 249 -7.42 -20.70 -2.21
N CYS A 250 -8.60 -21.14 -1.75
CA CYS A 250 -9.24 -22.38 -2.21
C CYS A 250 -9.55 -22.34 -3.71
N GLN A 251 -10.10 -21.22 -4.19
CA GLN A 251 -10.42 -21.06 -5.60
C GLN A 251 -9.17 -21.06 -6.48
N LEU A 252 -8.07 -20.43 -6.02
CA LEU A 252 -6.82 -20.34 -6.77
C LEU A 252 -5.99 -21.63 -6.73
N LEU A 253 -5.84 -22.25 -5.56
CA LEU A 253 -4.96 -23.42 -5.40
C LEU A 253 -5.67 -24.73 -5.74
N MET A 254 -6.97 -24.84 -5.47
CA MET A 254 -7.71 -26.09 -5.58
C MET A 254 -8.81 -26.06 -6.66
N ASN A 255 -9.05 -24.90 -7.29
CA ASN A 255 -10.16 -24.65 -8.21
C ASN A 255 -11.53 -25.07 -7.62
N ARG A 256 -11.71 -24.83 -6.31
CA ARG A 256 -12.91 -25.19 -5.56
C ARG A 256 -13.39 -24.05 -4.68
N LYS A 257 -14.71 -24.00 -4.47
CA LYS A 257 -15.34 -23.14 -3.46
C LYS A 257 -14.99 -23.66 -2.06
N LEU A 258 -14.79 -22.75 -1.10
CA LEU A 258 -14.59 -23.10 0.30
C LEU A 258 -15.77 -23.96 0.80
N PRO A 259 -15.54 -25.11 1.46
CA PRO A 259 -16.61 -25.91 2.06
C PRO A 259 -17.32 -25.10 3.15
N ASN A 260 -18.64 -25.22 3.30
CA ASN A 260 -19.35 -24.49 4.35
C ASN A 260 -18.97 -25.04 5.72
N LYS A 261 -18.91 -24.17 6.74
CA LYS A 261 -18.63 -24.55 8.15
C LYS A 261 -19.63 -25.55 8.74
N LEU A 262 -20.77 -25.74 8.06
CA LEU A 262 -21.86 -26.66 8.43
C LEU A 262 -21.88 -27.93 7.58
N ASP A 263 -21.04 -28.04 6.56
CA ASP A 263 -20.94 -29.27 5.77
C ASP A 263 -20.22 -30.33 6.63
N PRO A 264 -20.65 -31.61 6.56
CA PRO A 264 -19.99 -32.69 7.28
C PRO A 264 -18.49 -32.70 6.94
N PRO A 265 -17.59 -33.03 7.89
CA PRO A 265 -16.15 -32.98 7.69
C PRO A 265 -15.76 -33.90 6.54
N SER A 266 -15.64 -33.32 5.35
CA SER A 266 -15.29 -34.05 4.14
C SER A 266 -13.78 -34.22 4.14
N SER A 267 -13.32 -35.46 4.04
CA SER A 267 -11.90 -35.77 3.90
C SER A 267 -11.29 -34.92 2.78
N PRO A 268 -10.08 -34.35 2.95
CA PRO A 268 -9.45 -33.53 1.93
C PRO A 268 -9.37 -34.32 0.62
N PRO A 269 -9.70 -33.71 -0.54
CA PRO A 269 -9.80 -34.45 -1.79
C PRO A 269 -8.40 -34.93 -2.20
N ILE A 270 -8.28 -36.21 -2.50
CA ILE A 270 -7.09 -36.78 -3.14
C ILE A 270 -7.14 -36.30 -4.61
N PRO A 271 -6.16 -35.53 -5.11
CA PRO A 271 -6.15 -35.10 -6.49
C PRO A 271 -5.98 -36.31 -7.43
N SER A 272 -6.83 -36.42 -8.45
CA SER A 272 -6.82 -37.52 -9.44
C SER A 272 -5.66 -37.41 -10.47
N GLY A 273 -4.61 -36.66 -10.16
CA GLY A 273 -3.46 -36.41 -11.03
C GLY A 273 -2.64 -35.18 -10.59
N PRO A 274 -1.46 -34.94 -11.20
CA PRO A 274 -0.64 -33.78 -10.88
C PRO A 274 -1.40 -32.50 -11.22
N VAL A 275 -1.58 -31.62 -10.23
CA VAL A 275 -2.25 -30.33 -10.44
C VAL A 275 -1.34 -29.46 -11.30
N GLN A 276 -1.88 -29.04 -12.44
CA GLN A 276 -1.20 -28.14 -13.37
C GLN A 276 -1.05 -26.77 -12.71
N VAL A 277 0.16 -26.42 -12.28
CA VAL A 277 0.49 -25.07 -11.81
C VAL A 277 0.49 -24.14 -13.03
N THR A 278 -0.65 -23.53 -13.32
CA THR A 278 -0.82 -22.63 -14.48
C THR A 278 -0.08 -21.30 -14.32
N ASN A 279 0.13 -20.81 -13.09
CA ASN A 279 0.86 -19.57 -12.85
C ASN A 279 1.71 -19.61 -11.56
N VAL A 280 3.02 -19.81 -11.74
CA VAL A 280 4.01 -19.92 -10.65
C VAL A 280 4.03 -18.67 -9.75
N ALA A 281 3.82 -17.46 -10.31
CA ALA A 281 3.86 -16.22 -9.53
C ALA A 281 2.66 -16.10 -8.58
N VAL A 282 1.46 -16.43 -9.06
CA VAL A 282 0.23 -16.41 -8.24
C VAL A 282 0.28 -17.50 -7.17
N THR A 283 0.81 -18.69 -7.50
CA THR A 283 1.01 -19.75 -6.51
C THR A 283 1.99 -19.33 -5.42
N LYS A 284 3.15 -18.74 -5.76
CA LYS A 284 4.09 -18.20 -4.77
C LYS A 284 3.43 -17.18 -3.85
N LEU A 285 2.61 -16.29 -4.41
CA LEU A 285 1.90 -15.26 -3.67
C LEU A 285 0.81 -15.85 -2.75
N ALA A 286 0.09 -16.88 -3.20
CA ALA A 286 -0.86 -17.64 -2.39
C ALA A 286 -0.18 -18.37 -1.22
N LEU A 287 0.98 -18.98 -1.46
CA LEU A 287 1.78 -19.61 -0.39
C LEU A 287 2.30 -18.59 0.61
N ALA A 288 2.77 -17.42 0.14
CA ALA A 288 3.17 -16.33 1.00
C ALA A 288 2.01 -15.81 1.85
N ALA A 289 0.79 -15.74 1.31
CA ALA A 289 -0.41 -15.41 2.09
C ALA A 289 -0.68 -16.47 3.17
N LEU A 290 -0.63 -17.76 2.84
CA LEU A 290 -0.80 -18.85 3.82
C LEU A 290 0.21 -18.78 4.97
N ALA A 291 1.44 -18.33 4.70
CA ALA A 291 2.47 -18.14 5.70
C ALA A 291 2.30 -16.85 6.54
N LYS A 292 1.79 -15.76 5.92
CA LYS A 292 1.66 -14.45 6.57
C LYS A 292 0.48 -14.37 7.54
N PHE A 293 -0.60 -15.09 7.26
CA PHE A 293 -1.83 -15.04 8.04
C PHE A 293 -1.98 -16.24 8.99
N ASP A 294 -2.41 -15.97 10.22
CA ASP A 294 -2.65 -17.00 11.24
C ASP A 294 -4.02 -17.68 11.04
N PHE A 295 -4.08 -18.63 10.11
CA PHE A 295 -5.28 -19.41 9.80
C PHE A 295 -5.53 -20.54 10.82
N GLN A 296 -6.79 -20.96 10.93
CA GLN A 296 -7.15 -22.12 11.75
C GLN A 296 -6.45 -23.40 11.27
N ARG A 297 -5.99 -24.22 12.23
CA ARG A 297 -5.22 -25.46 11.99
C ARG A 297 -5.86 -26.39 10.97
N HIS A 298 -7.17 -26.58 11.02
CA HIS A 298 -7.88 -27.48 10.10
C HIS A 298 -7.85 -27.00 8.65
N ALA A 299 -7.94 -25.68 8.44
CA ALA A 299 -7.85 -25.10 7.11
C ALA A 299 -6.43 -25.25 6.53
N LEU A 300 -5.39 -24.98 7.34
CA LEU A 300 -4.00 -25.20 6.94
C LEU A 300 -3.72 -26.67 6.62
N GLN A 301 -4.23 -27.60 7.44
CA GLN A 301 -4.07 -29.04 7.21
C GLN A 301 -4.69 -29.48 5.88
N MET A 302 -5.82 -28.89 5.48
CA MET A 302 -6.45 -29.13 4.17
C MET A 302 -5.52 -28.74 3.02
N PHE A 303 -4.93 -27.54 3.07
CA PHE A 303 -4.00 -27.07 2.04
C PHE A 303 -2.70 -27.86 2.00
N ILE A 304 -2.11 -28.18 3.15
CA ILE A 304 -0.86 -28.94 3.23
C ILE A 304 -1.05 -30.35 2.65
N LYS A 305 -2.13 -31.04 3.03
CA LYS A 305 -2.45 -32.36 2.46
C LYS A 305 -2.63 -32.28 0.95
N TYR A 306 -3.35 -31.28 0.45
CA TYR A 306 -3.52 -31.09 -0.99
C TYR A 306 -2.18 -30.83 -1.69
N ILE A 307 -1.35 -29.93 -1.18
CA ILE A 307 -0.06 -29.57 -1.76
C ILE A 307 0.92 -30.74 -1.73
N ALA A 308 0.95 -31.53 -0.65
CA ALA A 308 1.78 -32.72 -0.53
C ALA A 308 1.47 -33.76 -1.62
N HIS A 309 0.21 -33.89 -2.02
CA HIS A 309 -0.18 -34.76 -3.13
C HIS A 309 0.16 -34.19 -4.53
N VAL A 310 0.37 -32.88 -4.66
CA VAL A 310 0.50 -32.19 -5.95
C VAL A 310 1.94 -32.22 -6.50
N SER A 311 2.96 -31.96 -5.68
CA SER A 311 4.36 -32.18 -6.07
C SER A 311 5.33 -32.00 -4.90
N ILE A 312 6.33 -32.89 -4.80
CA ILE A 312 7.46 -32.79 -3.86
C ILE A 312 8.24 -31.47 -4.06
N SER A 313 8.28 -30.95 -5.29
CA SER A 313 8.96 -29.69 -5.64
C SER A 313 8.26 -28.46 -5.05
N LEU A 314 6.91 -28.43 -5.02
CA LEU A 314 6.16 -27.34 -4.39
C LEU A 314 6.24 -27.43 -2.86
N LEU A 315 6.32 -28.64 -2.31
CA LEU A 315 6.53 -28.89 -0.88
C LEU A 315 7.90 -28.35 -0.40
N LEU A 316 8.96 -28.54 -1.20
CA LEU A 316 10.28 -27.95 -0.92
C LEU A 316 10.23 -26.41 -0.90
N LEU A 317 9.48 -25.80 -1.83
CA LEU A 317 9.30 -24.35 -1.91
C LEU A 317 8.49 -23.81 -0.72
N LEU A 318 7.53 -24.59 -0.22
CA LEU A 318 6.73 -24.27 0.97
C LEU A 318 7.61 -24.31 2.24
N VAL A 319 8.47 -25.32 2.37
CA VAL A 319 9.46 -25.41 3.46
C VAL A 319 10.50 -24.28 3.41
N LEU A 320 10.88 -23.82 2.21
CA LEU A 320 11.80 -22.69 2.03
C LEU A 320 11.16 -21.32 2.32
N LEU A 321 9.86 -21.16 2.06
CA LEU A 321 9.13 -19.89 2.27
C LEU A 321 8.56 -19.76 3.69
N LEU A 322 8.23 -20.87 4.35
CA LEU A 322 7.91 -20.88 5.76
C LEU A 322 9.20 -20.60 6.52
N HIS A 323 9.32 -19.39 7.10
CA HIS A 323 10.25 -19.18 8.20
C HIS A 323 10.06 -20.32 9.22
N TYR A 324 11.20 -20.78 9.74
CA TYR A 324 11.43 -21.95 10.60
C TYR A 324 10.29 -22.28 11.62
N ASP A 325 9.55 -21.28 12.11
CA ASP A 325 8.58 -21.42 13.20
C ASP A 325 7.28 -22.20 12.86
N ILE A 326 6.72 -22.09 11.65
CA ILE A 326 5.47 -22.79 11.32
C ILE A 326 5.73 -24.26 10.98
N CYS A 327 6.83 -24.55 10.26
CA CYS A 327 7.27 -25.91 10.01
C CYS A 327 7.76 -26.61 11.29
N CYS A 328 8.49 -25.95 12.20
CA CYS A 328 8.89 -26.55 13.47
C CYS A 328 7.73 -26.85 14.41
N SER A 329 6.68 -26.01 14.40
CA SER A 329 5.45 -26.27 15.17
C SER A 329 4.73 -27.51 14.65
N TYR A 330 4.85 -27.84 13.36
CA TYR A 330 4.23 -29.01 12.74
C TYR A 330 5.12 -30.27 12.77
N LEU A 331 6.44 -30.16 12.57
CA LEU A 331 7.39 -31.28 12.69
C LEU A 331 7.49 -31.83 14.12
N LYS A 332 7.20 -31.01 15.15
CA LYS A 332 7.06 -31.49 16.54
C LYS A 332 5.79 -32.34 16.78
N LEU A 333 4.83 -32.33 15.87
CA LEU A 333 3.56 -33.05 16.01
C LEU A 333 3.46 -34.33 15.17
N GLU A 334 4.41 -34.60 14.26
CA GLU A 334 4.54 -35.91 13.59
C GLU A 334 5.46 -36.89 14.37
N VAL A 335 6.11 -36.43 15.45
CA VAL A 335 6.98 -37.25 16.31
C VAL A 335 6.31 -37.64 17.64
N ASN A 336 5.02 -37.34 17.83
CA ASN A 336 4.24 -37.79 18.99
C ASN A 336 2.93 -38.46 18.60
#